data_AF-C9RIG2-F1
#
_entry.id   AF-C9RIG2-F1
#
_cell.length_a   1.000
_cell.length_b   1.000
_cell.length_c   1.000
_cell.angle_alpha   90.00
_cell.angle_beta   90.00
_cell.angle_gamma   90.00
#
_symmetry.space_group_name_H-M   'P 1'
#
loop_
_entity.id
_entity.type
_entity.pdbx_description
1 polymer ?
#
loop_
_entity_poly.entity_id
_entity_poly.type
_entity_poly.pdbx_seq_one_letter_code
_entity_poly.pdbx_strand_id
1 'polypeptide(L)'
;MYLIKRKKGQISVDFILAFMFLMIVSLFLYESELTFTNDSTNAIIANKLYAVVDTFENYAMLSYSENETLLLTLKPVGDISYTIRASTKLINVSRETYVIFYPEKDGVRIEGRDVVNTSVDVGNKVQLIANVGKNNITLSKNTLVNIK
;
A
#
# COMPACT_ATOMS: atom_id res chain seq x y z
N MET A 1 42.28 -59.29 33.23
CA MET A 1 42.60 -57.85 33.09
C MET A 1 41.75 -57.29 31.96
N TYR A 2 40.60 -56.68 32.27
CA TYR A 2 39.67 -56.17 31.26
C TYR A 2 40.04 -54.72 30.91
N LEU A 3 40.47 -54.49 29.67
CA LEU A 3 40.66 -53.15 29.12
C LEU A 3 39.32 -52.62 28.63
N ILE A 4 38.66 -51.80 29.45
CA ILE A 4 37.47 -51.05 29.03
C ILE A 4 37.92 -49.95 28.06
N LYS A 5 37.85 -50.23 26.76
CA LYS A 5 38.09 -49.23 25.70
C LYS A 5 36.85 -48.33 25.60
N ARG A 6 36.87 -47.16 26.26
CA ARG A 6 35.87 -46.11 26.02
C ARG A 6 36.03 -45.60 24.58
N LYS A 7 35.14 -46.01 23.66
CA LYS A 7 34.91 -45.28 22.40
C LYS A 7 34.31 -43.92 22.77
N LYS A 8 35.13 -42.88 22.87
CA LYS A 8 34.65 -41.50 22.90
C LYS A 8 33.85 -41.28 21.61
N GLY A 9 32.61 -40.82 21.72
CA GLY A 9 31.74 -40.56 20.58
C GLY A 9 32.36 -39.49 19.69
N GLN A 10 33.13 -39.93 18.68
CA GLN A 10 33.65 -39.05 17.66
C GLN A 10 32.48 -38.71 16.75
N ILE A 11 31.96 -37.50 16.89
CA ILE A 11 31.07 -36.93 15.87
C ILE A 11 31.88 -36.94 14.58
N SER A 12 31.38 -37.64 13.55
CA SER A 12 32.08 -37.64 12.26
C SER A 12 32.06 -36.23 11.70
N VAL A 13 33.15 -35.82 11.06
CA VAL A 13 33.23 -34.52 10.37
C VAL A 13 32.08 -34.38 9.37
N ASP A 14 31.70 -35.49 8.73
CA ASP A 14 30.56 -35.55 7.80
C ASP A 14 29.23 -35.17 8.47
N PHE A 15 29.01 -35.55 9.73
CA PHE A 15 27.79 -35.18 10.46
C PHE A 15 27.75 -33.68 10.76
N ILE A 16 28.90 -33.09 11.15
CA ILE A 16 29.00 -31.64 11.38
C ILE A 16 28.78 -30.89 10.07
N LEU A 17 29.39 -31.35 8.97
CA LEU A 17 29.26 -30.74 7.66
C LEU A 17 27.83 -30.81 7.14
N ALA A 18 27.15 -31.94 7.32
CA ALA A 18 25.73 -32.10 6.96
C ALA A 18 24.84 -31.15 7.78
N PHE A 19 25.12 -30.98 9.07
CA PHE A 19 24.34 -30.08 9.93
C PHE A 19 24.56 -28.60 9.58
N MET A 20 25.80 -28.22 9.24
CA MET A 20 26.10 -26.88 8.72
C MET A 20 25.42 -26.63 7.38
N PHE A 21 25.44 -27.60 6.48
CA PHE A 21 24.74 -27.49 5.20
C PHE A 21 23.23 -27.33 5.40
N LEU A 22 22.63 -28.11 6.30
CA LEU A 22 21.21 -28.01 6.63
C LEU A 22 20.85 -26.65 7.23
N MET A 23 21.70 -26.08 8.10
CA MET A 23 21.52 -24.72 8.61
C MET A 23 21.55 -23.67 7.49
N ILE A 24 22.53 -23.75 6.57
CA ILE A 24 22.65 -22.80 5.46
C ILE A 24 21.43 -22.88 4.54
N VAL A 25 20.99 -24.08 4.19
CA VAL A 25 19.79 -24.28 3.36
C VAL A 25 18.55 -23.75 4.08
N SER A 26 18.40 -24.00 5.39
CA SER A 26 17.27 -23.49 6.17
C SER A 26 17.25 -21.96 6.23
N LEU A 27 18.40 -21.32 6.43
CA LEU A 27 18.53 -19.86 6.42
C LEU A 27 18.17 -19.29 5.05
N PHE A 28 18.65 -19.92 3.97
CA PHE A 28 18.34 -19.49 2.61
C PHE A 28 16.85 -19.59 2.28
N LEU A 29 16.20 -20.69 2.68
CA LEU A 29 14.76 -20.88 2.50
C LEU A 29 13.96 -19.86 3.31
N TYR A 30 14.35 -19.59 4.56
CA TYR A 30 13.71 -18.61 5.42
C TYR A 30 13.74 -17.19 4.83
N GLU A 31 14.90 -16.72 4.38
CA GLU A 31 15.04 -15.39 3.76
C GLU A 31 14.24 -15.27 2.46
N SER A 32 14.18 -16.36 1.68
CA SER A 32 13.43 -16.41 0.43
C SER A 32 11.91 -16.34 0.65
N GLU A 33 11.39 -17.09 1.62
CA GLU A 33 9.97 -17.07 1.99
C GLU A 33 9.54 -15.71 2.55
N LEU A 34 10.38 -15.11 3.40
CA LEU A 34 10.13 -13.80 3.99
C LEU A 34 10.09 -12.70 2.91
N THR A 35 11.05 -12.73 1.97
CA THR A 35 11.09 -11.78 0.85
C THR A 35 9.86 -11.92 -0.04
N PHE A 36 9.51 -13.15 -0.42
CA PHE A 36 8.34 -13.42 -1.26
C PHE A 36 7.03 -12.95 -0.61
N THR A 37 6.87 -13.19 0.69
CA THR A 37 5.69 -12.76 1.45
C THR A 37 5.57 -11.23 1.50
N ASN A 38 6.68 -10.54 1.72
CA ASN A 38 6.70 -9.07 1.76
C ASN A 38 6.36 -8.47 0.39
N ASP A 39 6.93 -9.00 -0.69
CA ASP A 39 6.66 -8.52 -2.04
C ASP A 39 5.21 -8.77 -2.46
N SER A 40 4.66 -9.95 -2.12
CA SER A 40 3.25 -10.26 -2.35
C SER A 40 2.32 -9.30 -1.60
N THR A 41 2.62 -9.03 -0.32
CA THR A 41 1.84 -8.11 0.51
C THR A 41 1.88 -6.68 -0.06
N ASN A 42 3.06 -6.21 -0.46
CA ASN A 42 3.22 -4.90 -1.08
C ASN A 42 2.44 -4.78 -2.39
N ALA A 43 2.45 -5.82 -3.24
CA ALA A 43 1.68 -5.85 -4.49
C ALA A 43 0.16 -5.81 -4.22
N ILE A 44 -0.32 -6.56 -3.22
CA ILE A 44 -1.74 -6.53 -2.82
C ILE A 44 -2.13 -5.13 -2.33
N ILE A 45 -1.31 -4.50 -1.50
CA ILE A 45 -1.57 -3.14 -1.00
C ILE A 45 -1.58 -2.15 -2.16
N ALA A 46 -0.59 -2.21 -3.07
CA ALA A 46 -0.54 -1.36 -4.25
C ALA A 46 -1.83 -1.47 -5.09
N ASN A 47 -2.29 -2.70 -5.37
CA ASN A 47 -3.53 -2.94 -6.11
C ASN A 47 -4.76 -2.34 -5.42
N LYS A 48 -4.85 -2.44 -4.09
CA LYS A 48 -5.93 -1.80 -3.32
C LYS A 48 -5.87 -0.28 -3.41
N LEU A 49 -4.67 0.32 -3.36
CA LEU A 49 -4.50 1.77 -3.51
C LEU A 49 -4.85 2.24 -4.94
N TYR A 50 -4.54 1.45 -5.97
CA TYR A 50 -5.00 1.71 -7.34
C TYR A 50 -6.54 1.74 -7.41
N ALA A 51 -7.21 0.75 -6.83
CA ALA A 51 -8.67 0.71 -6.76
C ALA A 51 -9.27 1.92 -6.03
N VAL A 52 -8.59 2.47 -5.01
CA VAL A 52 -9.01 3.72 -4.34
C VAL A 52 -8.95 4.90 -5.32
N VAL A 53 -7.86 5.05 -6.08
CA VAL A 53 -7.74 6.13 -7.08
C VAL A 53 -8.81 6.01 -8.16
N ASP A 54 -9.05 4.80 -8.67
CA ASP A 54 -10.09 4.54 -9.66
C ASP A 54 -11.49 4.86 -9.12
N THR A 55 -11.78 4.44 -7.89
CA THR A 55 -13.06 4.74 -7.24
C THR A 55 -13.24 6.24 -7.05
N PHE A 56 -12.18 6.95 -6.61
CA PHE A 56 -12.23 8.39 -6.43
C PHE A 56 -12.52 9.14 -7.74
N GLU A 57 -11.83 8.78 -8.83
CA GLU A 57 -12.10 9.35 -10.16
C GLU A 57 -13.52 9.01 -10.63
N ASN A 58 -13.95 7.76 -10.46
CA ASN A 58 -15.29 7.35 -10.85
C ASN A 58 -16.36 8.15 -10.12
N TYR A 59 -16.21 8.42 -8.82
CA TYR A 59 -17.15 9.26 -8.07
C TYR A 59 -17.20 10.70 -8.59
N ALA A 60 -16.05 11.28 -8.95
CA ALA A 60 -16.03 12.58 -9.61
C ALA A 60 -16.77 12.52 -10.96
N MET A 61 -16.46 11.53 -11.80
CA MET A 61 -17.09 11.37 -13.10
C MET A 61 -18.61 11.15 -13.00
N LEU A 62 -19.06 10.28 -12.08
CA LEU A 62 -20.47 10.01 -11.84
C LEU A 62 -21.19 11.27 -11.33
N SER A 63 -20.62 11.98 -10.35
CA SER A 63 -21.19 13.22 -9.84
C SER A 63 -21.39 14.24 -10.96
N TYR A 64 -20.38 14.40 -11.83
CA TYR A 64 -20.44 15.30 -12.98
C TYR A 64 -21.45 14.86 -14.05
N SER A 65 -21.45 13.58 -14.43
CA SER A 65 -22.32 13.00 -15.47
C SER A 65 -23.80 13.11 -15.09
N GLU A 66 -24.11 12.72 -13.85
CA GLU A 66 -25.50 12.68 -13.37
C GLU A 66 -25.95 14.02 -12.78
N ASN A 67 -25.04 15.00 -12.65
CA ASN A 67 -25.29 16.27 -12.00
C ASN A 67 -25.88 16.10 -10.58
N GLU A 68 -25.38 15.10 -9.85
CA GLU A 68 -25.77 14.79 -8.47
C GLU A 68 -24.61 14.97 -7.49
N THR A 69 -24.95 15.38 -6.26
CA THR A 69 -23.99 15.44 -5.16
C THR A 69 -23.78 14.04 -4.58
N LEU A 70 -22.53 13.56 -4.58
CA LEU A 70 -22.20 12.21 -4.12
C LEU A 70 -21.32 12.25 -2.88
N LEU A 71 -21.51 11.28 -1.99
CA LEU A 71 -20.70 11.08 -0.80
C LEU A 71 -19.84 9.82 -0.97
N LEU A 72 -18.52 9.98 -1.02
CA LEU A 72 -17.56 8.89 -0.93
C LEU A 72 -17.05 8.73 0.50
N THR A 73 -17.01 7.49 0.97
CA THR A 73 -16.38 7.15 2.24
C THR A 73 -15.07 6.41 1.96
N LEU A 74 -13.96 7.02 2.36
CA LEU A 74 -12.62 6.47 2.25
C LEU A 74 -12.18 5.87 3.60
N LYS A 75 -11.42 4.77 3.55
CA LYS A 75 -10.88 4.10 4.74
C LYS A 75 -9.42 3.70 4.48
N PRO A 76 -8.58 3.64 5.52
CA PRO A 76 -7.23 3.09 5.41
C PRO A 76 -7.24 1.69 4.80
N VAL A 77 -6.15 1.33 4.12
CA VAL A 77 -5.96 -0.01 3.55
C VAL A 77 -5.27 -0.88 4.60
N GLY A 78 -6.05 -1.59 5.42
CA GLY A 78 -5.52 -2.23 6.62
C GLY A 78 -4.99 -1.16 7.58
N ASP A 79 -3.73 -1.29 8.01
CA ASP A 79 -3.06 -0.30 8.86
C ASP A 79 -2.38 0.84 8.07
N ILE A 80 -2.51 0.84 6.73
CA ILE A 80 -1.86 1.82 5.87
C ILE A 80 -2.77 3.03 5.67
N SER A 81 -2.36 4.14 6.28
CA SER A 81 -2.89 5.48 5.97
C SER A 81 -2.32 6.00 4.66
N TYR A 82 -3.09 6.82 3.95
CA TYR A 82 -2.67 7.41 2.68
C TYR A 82 -3.21 8.83 2.51
N THR A 83 -2.61 9.57 1.60
CA THR A 83 -3.03 10.92 1.23
C THR A 83 -3.45 10.96 -0.23
N ILE A 84 -4.62 11.52 -0.51
CA ILE A 84 -5.04 11.87 -1.86
C ILE A 84 -4.79 13.36 -2.09
N ARG A 85 -4.27 13.72 -3.26
CA ARG A 85 -4.19 15.09 -3.78
C ARG A 85 -4.97 15.19 -5.07
N ALA A 86 -5.82 16.20 -5.18
CA ALA A 86 -6.59 16.51 -6.38
C ALA A 86 -6.69 18.02 -6.53
N SER A 87 -6.20 18.58 -7.63
CA SER A 87 -5.96 20.02 -7.78
C SER A 87 -5.24 20.61 -6.55
N THR A 88 -5.83 21.59 -5.87
CA THR A 88 -5.31 22.25 -4.66
C THR A 88 -5.84 21.62 -3.36
N LYS A 89 -6.45 20.44 -3.44
CA LYS A 89 -7.03 19.72 -2.30
C LYS A 89 -6.12 18.59 -1.84
N LEU A 90 -6.06 18.41 -0.53
CA LEU A 90 -5.35 17.34 0.14
C LEU A 90 -6.30 16.64 1.11
N ILE A 91 -6.34 15.31 1.04
CA ILE A 91 -7.25 14.47 1.82
C ILE A 91 -6.40 13.44 2.54
N ASN A 92 -6.34 13.53 3.87
CA ASN A 92 -5.56 12.59 4.68
C ASN A 92 -6.47 11.49 5.22
N VAL A 93 -6.32 10.27 4.70
CA VAL A 93 -7.11 9.11 5.07
C VAL A 93 -6.34 8.26 6.08
N SER A 94 -6.47 8.64 7.35
CA SER A 94 -5.95 7.89 8.50
C SER A 94 -7.03 7.17 9.30
N ARG A 95 -8.29 7.46 8.98
CA ARG A 95 -9.51 6.88 9.55
C ARG A 95 -10.60 6.91 8.47
N GLU A 96 -11.81 6.56 8.84
CA GLU A 96 -12.98 6.79 7.98
C GLU A 96 -13.11 8.30 7.67
N THR A 97 -12.98 8.64 6.39
CA THR A 97 -12.92 10.01 5.88
C THR A 97 -13.96 10.19 4.79
N TYR A 98 -14.74 11.25 4.89
CA TYR A 98 -15.82 11.57 3.98
C TYR A 98 -15.40 12.64 2.98
N VAL A 99 -15.66 12.38 1.70
CA VAL A 99 -15.44 13.32 0.60
C VAL A 99 -16.76 13.49 -0.15
N ILE A 100 -17.22 14.73 -0.22
CA ILE A 100 -18.44 15.12 -0.92
C ILE A 100 -18.03 15.71 -2.26
N PHE A 101 -18.65 15.22 -3.32
CA PHE A 101 -18.46 15.64 -4.70
C PHE A 101 -19.66 16.49 -5.10
N TYR A 102 -19.43 17.78 -5.36
CA TYR A 102 -20.43 18.70 -5.85
C TYR A 102 -20.21 18.93 -7.35
N PRO A 103 -21.14 18.56 -8.22
CA PRO A 103 -21.02 18.84 -9.64
C PRO A 103 -21.17 20.33 -9.88
N GLU A 104 -20.32 20.84 -10.76
CA GLU A 104 -20.33 22.23 -11.21
C GLU A 104 -20.22 22.26 -12.74
N LYS A 105 -20.55 23.40 -13.34
CA LYS A 105 -20.54 23.55 -14.80
C LYS A 105 -19.20 23.17 -15.45
N ASP A 106 -18.09 23.41 -14.76
CA ASP A 106 -16.73 23.24 -15.27
C ASP A 106 -15.93 22.18 -14.48
N GLY A 107 -16.60 21.21 -13.88
CA GLY A 107 -15.96 20.10 -13.16
C GLY A 107 -16.67 19.71 -11.87
N VAL A 108 -15.91 19.22 -10.90
CA VAL A 108 -16.43 18.74 -9.61
C VAL A 108 -15.64 19.39 -8.49
N ARG A 109 -16.34 20.10 -7.62
CA ARG A 109 -15.75 20.61 -6.38
C ARG A 109 -15.81 19.54 -5.31
N ILE A 110 -14.70 19.29 -4.63
CA ILE A 110 -14.65 18.36 -3.50
C ILE A 110 -14.55 19.07 -2.16
N GLU A 111 -15.30 18.57 -1.18
CA GLU A 111 -15.27 19.06 0.19
C GLU A 111 -15.39 17.93 1.20
N GLY A 112 -15.10 18.24 2.45
CA GLY A 112 -15.21 17.29 3.55
C GLY A 112 -14.44 17.80 4.75
N ARG A 113 -14.71 17.22 5.92
CA ARG A 113 -14.03 17.60 7.16
C ARG A 113 -12.51 17.44 7.07
N ASP A 114 -12.06 16.37 6.42
CA ASP A 114 -10.64 16.04 6.28
C ASP A 114 -10.07 16.46 4.91
N VAL A 115 -10.82 17.27 4.13
CA VAL A 115 -10.37 17.84 2.86
C VAL A 115 -9.85 19.25 3.13
N VAL A 116 -8.55 19.45 2.95
CA VAL A 116 -7.88 20.73 3.21
C VAL A 116 -7.30 21.31 1.93
N ASN A 117 -7.19 22.63 1.85
CA ASN A 117 -6.48 23.28 0.76
C ASN A 117 -4.96 23.21 0.98
N THR A 118 -4.22 23.05 -0.10
CA THR A 118 -2.75 23.07 -0.15
C THR A 118 -2.28 24.03 -1.22
N SER A 119 -1.08 24.60 -1.05
CA SER A 119 -0.45 25.46 -2.06
C SER A 119 0.07 24.69 -3.27
N VAL A 120 0.04 23.35 -3.22
CA VAL A 120 0.50 22.47 -4.30
C VAL A 120 -0.70 22.11 -5.18
N ASP A 121 -0.70 22.60 -6.41
CA ASP A 121 -1.66 22.19 -7.43
C ASP A 121 -1.11 21.02 -8.24
N VAL A 122 -1.83 19.89 -8.23
CA VAL A 122 -1.49 18.72 -9.06
C VAL A 122 -2.15 18.76 -10.45
N GLY A 123 -2.91 19.81 -10.75
CA GLY A 123 -3.63 20.01 -11.99
C GLY A 123 -4.79 19.01 -12.16
N ASN A 124 -5.08 18.65 -13.41
CA ASN A 124 -6.12 17.66 -13.76
C ASN A 124 -5.64 16.21 -13.54
N LYS A 125 -5.20 15.94 -12.31
CA LYS A 125 -4.68 14.64 -11.87
C LYS A 125 -5.14 14.37 -10.45
N VAL A 126 -5.28 13.09 -10.14
CA VAL A 126 -5.38 12.58 -8.77
C VAL A 126 -4.08 11.86 -8.46
N GLN A 127 -3.45 12.25 -7.36
CA GLN A 127 -2.28 11.59 -6.81
C GLN A 127 -2.62 10.92 -5.49
N LEU A 128 -2.16 9.71 -5.28
CA LEU A 128 -2.26 9.01 -4.01
C LEU A 128 -0.85 8.69 -3.52
N ILE A 129 -0.56 9.04 -2.27
CA ILE A 129 0.72 8.81 -1.62
C ILE A 129 0.49 7.96 -0.37
N ALA A 130 1.16 6.82 -0.27
CA ALA A 130 1.10 5.93 0.88
C ALA A 130 2.48 5.40 1.25
N ASN A 131 2.73 5.22 2.54
CA ASN A 131 3.96 4.60 3.04
C ASN A 131 3.66 3.14 3.39
N VAL A 132 4.29 2.20 2.70
CA VAL A 132 4.11 0.76 2.89
C VAL A 132 5.45 0.15 3.30
N GLY A 133 5.59 -0.14 4.59
CA GLY A 133 6.86 -0.58 5.17
C GLY A 133 7.95 0.49 5.00
N LYS A 134 9.03 0.17 4.29
CA LYS A 134 10.12 1.11 3.96
C LYS A 134 9.93 1.84 2.63
N ASN A 135 8.86 1.51 1.90
CA ASN A 135 8.63 2.00 0.54
C ASN A 135 7.56 3.08 0.52
N ASN A 136 7.75 4.09 -0.32
CA ASN A 136 6.72 5.09 -0.61
C ASN A 136 6.08 4.75 -1.94
N ILE A 137 4.79 4.44 -1.93
CA ILE A 137 3.99 4.23 -3.13
C ILE A 137 3.37 5.56 -3.51
N THR A 138 3.68 6.05 -4.70
CA THR A 138 3.02 7.21 -5.30
C THR A 138 2.32 6.78 -6.58
N LEU A 139 1.00 6.93 -6.59
CA LEU A 139 0.16 6.69 -7.75
C LEU A 139 -0.29 8.04 -8.30
N SER A 140 -0.29 8.19 -9.62
CA SER A 140 -0.80 9.39 -10.28
C SER A 140 -1.64 8.96 -11.47
N LYS A 141 -2.86 9.49 -11.54
CA LYS A 141 -3.79 9.24 -12.64
C LYS A 141 -4.32 10.58 -13.17
N ASN A 142 -4.39 10.72 -14.48
CA ASN A 142 -5.07 11.87 -15.10
C ASN A 142 -6.57 11.68 -14.92
N THR A 143 -7.29 12.76 -14.64
CA THR A 143 -8.74 12.70 -14.47
C THR A 143 -9.46 13.08 -15.76
N LEU A 144 -10.55 12.37 -16.06
CA LEU A 144 -11.43 12.71 -17.19
C LEU A 144 -12.26 13.97 -16.94
N VAL A 145 -12.54 14.27 -15.67
CA VAL A 145 -13.25 15.48 -15.24
C VAL A 145 -12.33 16.35 -14.39
N ASN A 146 -12.53 17.66 -14.46
CA ASN A 146 -11.73 18.61 -13.68
C ASN A 146 -12.18 18.57 -12.22
N ILE A 147 -11.25 18.37 -11.28
CA ILE A 147 -11.54 18.33 -9.84
C ILE A 147 -11.01 19.61 -9.20
N LYS A 148 -11.80 20.22 -8.32
CA LYS A 148 -11.52 21.54 -7.71
C LYS A 148 -11.65 21.55 -6.19
#